data_AF-A0A851NJE3-F1
#
_entry.id   AF-A0A851NJE3-F1
#
_cell.length_a   1.000
_cell.length_b   1.000
_cell.length_c   1.000
_cell.angle_alpha   90.00
_cell.angle_beta   90.00
_cell.angle_gamma   90.00
#
_symmetry.space_group_name_H-M   'P 1'
#
loop_
_entity.id
_entity.type
_entity.pdbx_description
1 polymer ?
#
loop_
_entity_poly.entity_id
_entity_poly.type
_entity_poly.pdbx_seq_one_letter_code
_entity_poly.pdbx_strand_id
1 'polypeptide(L)'
;MSQSQLLALLLLLLCCQGLSAQITDFLFESWKAYSEECQRNMSRMPVPTELVCNRTFDKFSCWPDALPNTTVNVSCPWFLPWYQKVKHGYVFKRCGPDGQWVTGPKGQSLRDATQCQIDAKDLEAQEKFAKTYGSFKVMYTVGYSVSLCALLLALAVLLGFSKLHCTRNYIHMNLFASFIVKGVSVLVIDALLKTHYSDKIDDYNVRIWLSDEAAAGCRAATVFMQYGIVANYCWLLVEGIYLHNLLVVAVFSERSYFTLYLCIGWGAPVLFLIPWVVVKFLYENIQCWSTNNNMGFWWILRFPVFLAILINFFIFIRIIQILVSKLRAHQMRYTDYKFRLAKSTLTLIPLLGIHEIVFAFITDEHAQGTLRYVKLFFDLFLSSFQGMLVAILYCFVNKEVQAELLKRWQRWKLGKDLAEEYRHTYSHAPSARNGAGGAGEKHQLVGGCANGLGRGPAPRPGPHYLERSGHSVAEHLALGDRHHCYEFPESTAESHL
;
A
#
# COMPACT_ATOMS: atom_id res chain seq x y z
N MET A 1 -1.07 17.93 11.03
CA MET A 1 -1.97 17.78 9.87
C MET A 1 -3.19 18.64 10.13
N SER A 2 -3.47 19.61 9.25
CA SER A 2 -4.52 20.62 9.45
C SER A 2 -5.92 20.02 9.23
N GLN A 3 -6.92 20.49 9.99
CA GLN A 3 -8.35 20.20 9.79
C GLN A 3 -8.79 20.45 8.33
N SER A 4 -8.17 21.40 7.62
CA SER A 4 -8.43 21.67 6.20
C SER A 4 -7.94 20.56 5.25
N GLN A 5 -6.86 19.85 5.60
CA GLN A 5 -6.42 18.68 4.84
C GLN A 5 -7.31 17.46 5.12
N LEU A 6 -7.82 17.33 6.35
CA LEU A 6 -8.79 16.29 6.70
C LEU A 6 -10.13 16.53 6.00
N LEU A 7 -10.59 17.78 5.92
CA LEU A 7 -11.81 18.17 5.21
C LEU A 7 -11.68 18.01 3.69
N ALA A 8 -10.51 18.33 3.12
CA ALA A 8 -10.22 18.08 1.71
C ALA A 8 -10.11 16.57 1.41
N LEU A 9 -9.51 15.78 2.31
CA LEU A 9 -9.49 14.32 2.20
C LEU A 9 -10.92 13.75 2.31
N LEU A 10 -11.76 14.27 3.22
CA LEU A 10 -13.17 13.90 3.36
C LEU A 10 -14.01 14.30 2.13
N LEU A 11 -13.78 15.50 1.56
CA LEU A 11 -14.44 15.98 0.34
C LEU A 11 -13.99 15.21 -0.91
N LEU A 12 -12.72 14.77 -0.96
CA LEU A 12 -12.21 13.85 -2.00
C LEU A 12 -12.73 12.40 -1.80
N LEU A 13 -12.93 11.97 -0.55
CA LEU A 13 -13.57 10.69 -0.19
C LEU A 13 -15.07 10.66 -0.54
N LEU A 14 -15.68 11.84 -0.74
CA LEU A 14 -17.09 12.02 -1.03
C LEU A 14 -17.46 11.82 -2.52
N CYS A 15 -16.50 11.62 -3.44
CA CYS A 15 -16.78 11.79 -4.86
C CYS A 15 -16.50 10.62 -5.81
N CYS A 16 -15.86 9.50 -5.40
CA CYS A 16 -15.43 8.53 -6.41
C CYS A 16 -15.54 7.07 -5.98
N GLN A 17 -15.88 6.26 -6.96
CA GLN A 17 -16.52 4.96 -6.90
C GLN A 17 -15.94 4.15 -8.16
N GLY A 18 -15.46 2.86 -8.13
CA GLY A 18 -15.37 1.86 -9.28
C GLY A 18 -15.44 0.31 -8.94
N LEU A 19 -15.76 -0.68 -9.84
CA LEU A 19 -15.57 -2.23 -9.85
C LEU A 19 -16.71 -3.22 -10.37
N SER A 20 -17.99 -2.84 -10.60
CA SER A 20 -19.18 -3.65 -11.05
C SER A 20 -19.66 -3.02 -12.33
N ALA A 21 -19.52 -1.71 -12.40
CA ALA A 21 -18.89 -0.97 -13.47
C ALA A 21 -18.94 -1.70 -14.82
N GLN A 22 -18.00 -2.57 -15.18
CA GLN A 22 -17.95 -3.15 -16.53
C GLN A 22 -19.14 -4.06 -16.92
N ILE A 23 -19.60 -4.92 -16.01
CA ILE A 23 -20.79 -5.75 -16.27
C ILE A 23 -22.03 -4.86 -16.27
N THR A 24 -22.07 -3.85 -15.42
CA THR A 24 -23.19 -2.91 -15.30
C THR A 24 -23.27 -1.96 -16.49
N ASP A 25 -22.14 -1.54 -17.04
CA ASP A 25 -21.99 -0.68 -18.21
C ASP A 25 -22.29 -1.42 -19.48
N PHE A 26 -21.68 -2.60 -19.67
CA PHE A 26 -22.01 -3.47 -20.80
C PHE A 26 -23.50 -3.82 -20.78
N LEU A 27 -24.05 -4.10 -19.59
CA LEU A 27 -25.48 -4.31 -19.39
C LEU A 27 -26.31 -3.07 -19.71
N PHE A 28 -25.87 -1.88 -19.27
CA PHE A 28 -26.58 -0.63 -19.49
C PHE A 28 -26.54 -0.18 -20.95
N GLU A 29 -25.39 -0.27 -21.62
CA GLU A 29 -25.25 -0.02 -23.05
C GLU A 29 -26.08 -1.02 -23.87
N SER A 30 -26.03 -2.31 -23.52
CA SER A 30 -26.86 -3.34 -24.17
C SER A 30 -28.35 -3.09 -23.93
N TRP A 31 -28.74 -2.69 -22.72
CA TRP A 31 -30.12 -2.33 -22.39
C TRP A 31 -30.58 -1.09 -23.16
N LYS A 32 -29.71 -0.08 -23.30
CA LYS A 32 -30.00 1.13 -24.08
C LYS A 32 -30.18 0.79 -25.56
N ALA A 33 -29.28 -0.01 -26.13
CA ALA A 33 -29.39 -0.50 -27.49
C ALA A 33 -30.69 -1.30 -27.72
N TYR A 34 -31.06 -2.18 -26.79
CA TYR A 34 -32.33 -2.90 -26.80
C TYR A 34 -33.54 -1.96 -26.74
N SER A 35 -33.49 -0.95 -25.88
CA SER A 35 -34.57 0.05 -25.72
C SER A 35 -34.77 0.88 -26.99
N GLU A 36 -33.68 1.36 -27.59
CA GLU A 36 -33.71 2.12 -28.85
C GLU A 36 -34.18 1.26 -30.02
N GLU A 37 -33.75 -0.01 -30.08
CA GLU A 37 -34.25 -0.98 -31.07
C GLU A 37 -35.75 -1.21 -30.92
N CYS A 38 -36.23 -1.40 -29.69
CA CYS A 38 -37.65 -1.54 -29.39
C CYS A 38 -38.45 -0.31 -29.84
N GLN A 39 -38.01 0.90 -29.48
CA GLN A 39 -38.67 2.14 -29.88
C GLN A 39 -38.71 2.32 -31.40
N ARG A 40 -37.61 2.00 -32.11
CA ARG A 40 -37.56 2.02 -33.58
C ARG A 40 -38.49 1.00 -34.22
N ASN A 41 -38.62 -0.20 -33.65
CA ASN A 41 -39.52 -1.22 -34.17
C ASN A 41 -40.99 -0.87 -33.91
N MET A 42 -41.30 -0.31 -32.75
CA MET A 42 -42.65 0.16 -32.42
C MET A 42 -43.12 1.31 -33.33
N SER A 43 -42.23 2.22 -33.75
CA SER A 43 -42.61 3.33 -34.63
C SER A 43 -42.83 2.94 -36.10
N ARG A 44 -42.30 1.79 -36.53
CA ARG A 44 -42.46 1.27 -37.91
C ARG A 44 -43.75 0.50 -38.14
N MET A 45 -44.37 -0.03 -37.08
CA MET A 45 -45.58 -0.83 -37.20
C MET A 45 -46.82 0.08 -37.37
N PRO A 46 -47.82 -0.30 -38.18
CA PRO A 46 -49.01 0.52 -38.46
C PRO A 46 -49.84 0.77 -37.20
N VAL A 47 -50.59 1.87 -37.16
CA VAL A 47 -51.48 2.19 -36.02
C VAL A 47 -52.63 1.16 -35.98
N PRO A 48 -52.92 0.54 -34.83
CA PRO A 48 -54.01 -0.41 -34.71
C PRO A 48 -55.37 0.26 -34.94
N THR A 49 -56.22 -0.39 -35.73
CA THR A 49 -57.59 0.06 -36.03
C THR A 49 -58.64 -0.53 -35.06
N GLU A 50 -58.25 -1.51 -34.25
CA GLU A 50 -59.09 -2.21 -33.29
C GLU A 50 -58.72 -1.86 -31.85
N LEU A 51 -59.62 -2.13 -30.90
CA LEU A 51 -59.31 -2.00 -29.48
C LEU A 51 -58.23 -3.02 -29.11
N VAL A 52 -57.04 -2.53 -28.78
CA VAL A 52 -55.88 -3.35 -28.40
C VAL A 52 -55.18 -2.74 -27.19
N CYS A 53 -54.46 -3.56 -26.45
CA CYS A 53 -53.41 -3.06 -25.57
C CYS A 53 -52.26 -2.52 -26.43
N ASN A 54 -52.02 -1.22 -26.33
CA ASN A 54 -50.97 -0.54 -27.10
C ASN A 54 -49.58 -1.15 -26.83
N ARG A 55 -48.81 -1.33 -27.89
CA ARG A 55 -47.38 -1.67 -27.82
C ARG A 55 -46.63 -0.73 -26.88
N THR A 56 -45.74 -1.30 -26.07
CA THR A 56 -45.05 -0.54 -25.02
C THR A 56 -43.71 -1.17 -24.65
N PHE A 57 -42.80 -0.33 -24.17
CA PHE A 57 -41.56 -0.76 -23.53
C PHE A 57 -41.67 -0.53 -22.02
N ASP A 58 -41.65 -1.60 -21.25
CA ASP A 58 -41.87 -1.55 -19.79
C ASP A 58 -40.58 -1.47 -18.96
N LYS A 59 -39.51 -0.95 -19.58
CA LYS A 59 -38.11 -0.94 -19.09
C LYS A 59 -37.44 -2.32 -19.01
N PHE A 60 -38.13 -3.41 -19.36
CA PHE A 60 -37.55 -4.77 -19.36
C PHE A 60 -37.67 -5.45 -20.72
N SER A 61 -38.88 -5.51 -21.29
CA SER A 61 -39.14 -6.17 -22.57
C SER A 61 -39.93 -5.25 -23.51
N CYS A 62 -39.75 -5.46 -24.81
CA CYS A 62 -40.54 -4.83 -25.85
C CYS A 62 -41.83 -5.61 -26.10
N TRP A 63 -43.00 -4.99 -25.92
CA TRP A 63 -44.30 -5.63 -26.09
C TRP A 63 -44.98 -5.15 -27.39
N PRO A 64 -45.45 -6.07 -28.26
CA PRO A 64 -46.27 -5.71 -29.42
C PRO A 64 -47.71 -5.39 -28.99
N ASP A 65 -48.55 -4.97 -29.94
CA ASP A 65 -49.97 -4.79 -29.68
C ASP A 65 -50.62 -6.14 -29.36
N ALA A 66 -51.57 -6.13 -28.43
CA ALA A 66 -52.25 -7.34 -27.97
C ALA A 66 -53.77 -7.17 -28.01
N LEU A 67 -54.48 -8.21 -28.42
CA LEU A 67 -55.93 -8.23 -28.35
C LEU A 67 -56.40 -8.28 -26.89
N PRO A 68 -57.55 -7.66 -26.55
CA PRO A 68 -58.13 -7.71 -25.21
C PRO A 68 -58.30 -9.13 -24.71
N ASN A 69 -58.07 -9.34 -23.41
CA ASN A 69 -58.16 -10.63 -22.73
C ASN A 69 -57.22 -11.74 -23.27
N THR A 70 -56.14 -11.37 -23.94
CA THR A 70 -55.10 -12.31 -24.39
C THR A 70 -53.81 -12.19 -23.57
N THR A 71 -53.04 -13.28 -23.52
CA THR A 71 -51.68 -13.29 -22.96
C THR A 71 -50.69 -13.33 -24.11
N VAL A 72 -49.81 -12.35 -24.15
CA VAL A 72 -48.74 -12.25 -25.15
C VAL A 72 -47.43 -12.73 -24.54
N ASN A 73 -46.63 -13.43 -25.34
CA ASN A 73 -45.29 -13.84 -24.99
C ASN A 73 -44.27 -13.16 -25.91
N VAL A 74 -43.08 -12.90 -25.36
CA VAL A 74 -41.92 -12.40 -26.09
C VAL A 74 -40.68 -13.12 -25.58
N SER A 75 -39.68 -13.32 -26.43
CA SER A 75 -38.43 -13.97 -26.01
C SER A 75 -37.70 -13.18 -24.93
N CYS A 76 -36.90 -13.87 -24.10
CA CYS A 76 -36.07 -13.20 -23.09
C CYS A 76 -35.18 -12.11 -23.73
N PRO A 77 -35.03 -10.93 -23.10
CA PRO A 77 -34.22 -9.85 -23.65
C PRO A 77 -32.74 -10.22 -23.79
N TRP A 78 -32.14 -9.86 -24.92
CA TRP A 78 -30.77 -10.22 -25.24
C TRP A 78 -29.70 -9.43 -24.47
N PHE A 79 -30.08 -8.32 -23.83
CA PHE A 79 -29.16 -7.53 -23.01
C PHE A 79 -28.79 -8.23 -21.69
N LEU A 80 -29.50 -9.30 -21.28
CA LEU A 80 -29.23 -10.01 -20.03
C LEU A 80 -27.84 -10.66 -20.04
N PRO A 81 -27.03 -10.55 -18.97
CA PRO A 81 -25.69 -11.15 -18.95
C PRO A 81 -25.68 -12.68 -19.08
N TRP A 82 -26.77 -13.33 -18.69
CA TRP A 82 -26.98 -14.77 -18.80
C TRP A 82 -27.90 -15.16 -19.96
N TYR A 83 -28.09 -14.29 -20.96
CA TYR A 83 -28.99 -14.53 -22.10
C TYR A 83 -28.76 -15.88 -22.79
N GLN A 84 -27.51 -16.33 -22.93
CA GLN A 84 -27.21 -17.62 -23.56
C GLN A 84 -27.85 -18.81 -22.82
N LYS A 85 -28.03 -18.73 -21.50
CA LYS A 85 -28.71 -19.77 -20.70
C LYS A 85 -30.23 -19.71 -20.87
N VAL A 86 -30.78 -18.51 -21.03
CA VAL A 86 -32.25 -18.27 -21.08
C VAL A 86 -32.76 -17.94 -22.48
N LYS A 87 -31.96 -18.17 -23.52
CA LYS A 87 -32.26 -17.78 -24.92
C LYS A 87 -33.58 -18.37 -25.43
N HIS A 88 -33.96 -19.54 -24.92
CA HIS A 88 -35.18 -20.25 -25.30
C HIS A 88 -36.37 -19.97 -24.37
N GLY A 89 -36.17 -19.13 -23.35
CA GLY A 89 -37.23 -18.71 -22.43
C GLY A 89 -38.08 -17.56 -22.98
N TYR A 90 -39.26 -17.41 -22.39
CA TYR A 90 -40.22 -16.37 -22.74
C TYR A 90 -40.66 -15.56 -21.52
N VAL A 91 -40.97 -14.29 -21.75
CA VAL A 91 -41.63 -13.39 -20.81
C VAL A 91 -43.09 -13.27 -21.22
N PHE A 92 -44.01 -13.32 -20.26
CA PHE A 92 -45.44 -13.25 -20.50
C PHE A 92 -46.06 -11.99 -19.89
N LYS A 93 -47.03 -11.42 -20.59
CA LYS A 93 -47.81 -10.28 -20.12
C LYS A 93 -49.26 -10.38 -20.59
N ARG A 94 -50.20 -9.99 -19.74
CA ARG A 94 -51.63 -10.12 -19.99
C ARG A 94 -52.27 -8.78 -20.34
N CYS A 95 -53.04 -8.78 -21.42
CA CYS A 95 -53.91 -7.67 -21.80
C CYS A 95 -55.28 -7.86 -21.14
N GLY A 96 -55.79 -6.81 -20.48
CA GLY A 96 -57.10 -6.78 -19.85
C GLY A 96 -58.24 -6.75 -20.87
N PRO A 97 -59.49 -6.95 -20.42
CA PRO A 97 -60.68 -6.86 -21.28
C PRO A 97 -60.98 -5.42 -21.72
N ASP A 98 -60.45 -4.43 -21.02
CA ASP A 98 -60.57 -2.99 -21.25
C ASP A 98 -59.58 -2.44 -22.28
N GLY A 99 -58.75 -3.30 -22.88
CA GLY A 99 -57.68 -2.88 -23.79
C GLY A 99 -56.51 -2.20 -23.06
N GLN A 100 -56.38 -2.38 -21.74
CA GLN A 100 -55.24 -1.91 -20.95
C GLN A 100 -54.39 -3.08 -20.45
N TRP A 101 -53.09 -2.84 -20.29
CA TRP A 101 -52.19 -3.85 -19.71
C TRP A 101 -52.52 -4.06 -18.24
N VAL A 102 -52.53 -5.33 -17.79
CA VAL A 102 -52.74 -5.64 -16.36
C VAL A 102 -51.60 -5.05 -15.54
N THR A 103 -51.94 -4.24 -14.55
CA THR A 103 -50.99 -3.60 -13.62
C THR A 103 -51.00 -4.25 -12.25
N GLY A 104 -49.86 -4.19 -11.55
CA GLY A 104 -49.76 -4.63 -10.15
C GLY A 104 -50.44 -3.68 -9.17
N PRO A 105 -50.44 -4.02 -7.86
CA PRO A 105 -51.18 -3.28 -6.82
C PRO A 105 -50.72 -1.83 -6.60
N LYS A 106 -49.55 -1.41 -7.10
CA LYS A 106 -49.07 -0.02 -7.05
C LYS A 106 -48.96 0.64 -8.44
N GLY A 107 -49.70 0.13 -9.44
CA GLY A 107 -49.66 0.67 -10.81
C GLY A 107 -48.42 0.30 -11.64
N GLN A 108 -47.52 -0.53 -11.11
CA GLN A 108 -46.37 -1.05 -11.85
C GLN A 108 -46.77 -2.04 -12.94
N SER A 109 -45.98 -2.13 -14.02
CA SER A 109 -46.19 -3.13 -15.07
C SER A 109 -46.05 -4.56 -14.51
N LEU A 110 -47.11 -5.36 -14.63
CA LEU A 110 -47.07 -6.76 -14.20
C LEU A 110 -46.61 -7.64 -15.39
N ARG A 111 -45.58 -8.46 -15.16
CA ARG A 111 -45.05 -9.42 -16.14
C ARG A 111 -44.59 -10.69 -15.43
N ASP A 112 -44.74 -11.83 -16.08
CA ASP A 112 -44.14 -13.09 -15.66
C ASP A 112 -42.83 -13.30 -16.43
N ALA A 113 -41.70 -13.17 -15.72
CA ALA A 113 -40.36 -13.31 -16.27
C ALA A 113 -39.60 -14.50 -15.65
N THR A 114 -40.32 -15.47 -15.05
CA THR A 114 -39.73 -16.62 -14.36
C THR A 114 -38.77 -17.42 -15.23
N GLN A 115 -39.06 -17.60 -16.52
CA GLN A 115 -38.18 -18.31 -17.47
C GLN A 115 -36.90 -17.56 -17.86
N CYS A 116 -36.80 -16.26 -17.54
CA CYS A 116 -35.63 -15.43 -17.84
C CYS A 116 -34.77 -15.11 -16.60
N GLN A 117 -35.14 -15.64 -15.44
CA GLN A 117 -34.39 -15.48 -14.19
C GLN A 117 -33.16 -16.39 -14.16
N ILE A 118 -32.16 -15.99 -13.36
CA ILE A 118 -31.01 -16.86 -13.05
C ILE A 118 -31.51 -18.07 -12.24
N ASP A 119 -30.96 -19.24 -12.53
CA ASP A 119 -31.20 -20.46 -11.76
C ASP A 119 -30.84 -20.27 -10.28
N ALA A 120 -31.70 -20.73 -9.37
CA ALA A 120 -31.48 -20.61 -7.92
C ALA A 120 -30.13 -21.18 -7.46
N LYS A 121 -29.66 -22.27 -8.08
CA LYS A 121 -28.35 -22.88 -7.78
C LYS A 121 -27.17 -21.97 -8.14
N ASP A 122 -27.26 -21.26 -9.26
CA ASP A 122 -26.23 -20.32 -9.69
C ASP A 122 -26.22 -19.08 -8.77
N LEU A 123 -27.41 -18.64 -8.33
CA LEU A 123 -27.56 -17.55 -7.37
C LEU A 123 -26.93 -17.90 -6.01
N GLU A 124 -27.18 -19.10 -5.48
CA GLU A 124 -26.58 -19.60 -4.24
C GLU A 124 -25.05 -19.71 -4.34
N ALA A 125 -24.54 -20.19 -5.48
CA ALA A 125 -23.09 -20.27 -5.72
C ALA A 125 -22.45 -18.88 -5.77
N GLN A 126 -23.10 -17.90 -6.41
CA GLN A 126 -22.66 -16.52 -6.47
C GLN A 126 -22.69 -15.83 -5.09
N GLU A 127 -23.72 -16.08 -4.28
CA GLU A 127 -23.81 -15.55 -2.92
C GLU A 127 -22.69 -16.10 -2.03
N LYS A 128 -22.43 -17.41 -2.12
CA LYS A 128 -21.33 -18.05 -1.39
C LYS A 128 -19.98 -17.47 -1.82
N PHE A 129 -19.77 -17.25 -3.11
CA PHE A 129 -18.57 -16.61 -3.64
C PHE A 129 -18.39 -15.18 -3.11
N ALA A 130 -19.45 -14.37 -3.16
CA ALA A 130 -19.45 -13.00 -2.67
C ALA A 130 -19.13 -12.93 -1.17
N LYS A 131 -19.70 -13.83 -0.37
CA LYS A 131 -19.42 -13.93 1.07
C LYS A 131 -17.96 -14.29 1.34
N THR A 132 -17.40 -15.26 0.63
CA THR A 132 -15.99 -15.65 0.78
C THR A 132 -15.05 -14.50 0.40
N TYR A 133 -15.30 -13.82 -0.72
CA TYR A 133 -14.50 -12.68 -1.15
C TYR A 133 -14.60 -11.51 -0.16
N GLY A 134 -15.80 -11.25 0.39
CA GLY A 134 -16.01 -10.27 1.46
C GLY A 134 -15.15 -10.55 2.70
N SER A 135 -15.03 -11.81 3.13
CA SER A 135 -14.14 -12.21 4.23
C SER A 135 -12.67 -11.95 3.92
N PHE A 136 -12.21 -12.26 2.70
CA PHE A 136 -10.83 -11.97 2.28
C PHE A 136 -10.54 -10.47 2.27
N LYS A 137 -11.51 -9.66 1.83
CA LYS A 137 -11.43 -8.20 1.87
C LYS A 137 -11.22 -7.66 3.28
N VAL A 138 -12.05 -8.09 4.24
CA VAL A 138 -11.87 -7.68 5.64
C VAL A 138 -10.48 -8.09 6.17
N MET A 139 -10.05 -9.32 5.87
CA MET A 139 -8.76 -9.84 6.31
C MET A 139 -7.58 -8.99 5.83
N TYR A 140 -7.45 -8.76 4.51
CA TYR A 140 -6.30 -8.00 4.01
C TYR A 140 -6.40 -6.51 4.40
N THR A 141 -7.60 -5.95 4.51
CA THR A 141 -7.78 -4.54 4.94
C THR A 141 -7.30 -4.35 6.38
N VAL A 142 -7.63 -5.27 7.29
CA VAL A 142 -7.10 -5.27 8.66
C VAL A 142 -5.58 -5.47 8.64
N GLY A 143 -5.07 -6.43 7.86
CA GLY A 143 -3.64 -6.70 7.74
C GLY A 143 -2.83 -5.48 7.28
N TYR A 144 -3.24 -4.84 6.18
CA TYR A 144 -2.57 -3.64 5.68
C TYR A 144 -2.69 -2.46 6.65
N SER A 145 -3.82 -2.29 7.35
CA SER A 145 -4.00 -1.23 8.34
C SER A 145 -3.03 -1.37 9.51
N VAL A 146 -2.92 -2.57 10.09
CA VAL A 146 -1.98 -2.86 11.18
C VAL A 146 -0.53 -2.72 10.70
N SER A 147 -0.24 -3.21 9.49
CA SER A 147 1.08 -3.07 8.86
C SER A 147 1.47 -1.61 8.66
N LEU A 148 0.55 -0.76 8.18
CA LEU A 148 0.81 0.68 8.00
C LEU A 148 1.13 1.37 9.31
N CYS A 149 0.36 1.10 10.38
CA CYS A 149 0.64 1.65 11.70
C CYS A 149 2.04 1.25 12.19
N ALA A 150 2.41 -0.03 12.06
CA ALA A 150 3.72 -0.53 12.46
C ALA A 150 4.86 0.11 11.64
N LEU A 151 4.69 0.24 10.32
CA LEU A 151 5.68 0.83 9.41
C LEU A 151 5.87 2.33 9.64
N LEU A 152 4.79 3.08 9.87
CA LEU A 152 4.86 4.50 10.16
C LEU A 152 5.59 4.75 11.49
N LEU A 153 5.31 3.95 12.52
CA LEU A 153 6.04 4.00 13.78
C LEU A 153 7.52 3.66 13.60
N ALA A 154 7.83 2.60 12.86
CA ALA A 154 9.21 2.20 12.58
C ALA A 154 9.97 3.28 11.80
N LEU A 155 9.35 3.86 10.77
CA LEU A 155 9.93 4.95 9.98
C LEU A 155 10.17 6.20 10.84
N ALA A 156 9.22 6.56 11.70
CA ALA A 156 9.37 7.68 12.63
C ALA A 156 10.54 7.48 13.62
N VAL A 157 10.71 6.25 14.13
CA VAL A 157 11.85 5.90 14.97
C VAL A 157 13.16 6.06 14.19
N LEU A 158 13.30 5.46 13.01
CA LEU A 158 14.54 5.54 12.23
C LEU A 158 14.88 6.97 11.77
N LEU A 159 13.88 7.79 11.42
CA LEU A 159 14.06 9.21 11.07
C LEU A 159 14.41 10.08 12.29
N GLY A 160 13.84 9.77 13.45
CA GLY A 160 14.00 10.59 14.66
C GLY A 160 15.36 10.45 15.34
N PHE A 161 16.01 9.30 15.19
CA PHE A 161 17.33 9.04 15.78
C PHE A 161 18.43 9.20 14.73
N SER A 162 19.02 10.40 14.65
CA SER A 162 20.13 10.69 13.73
C SER A 162 21.34 9.75 13.89
N LYS A 163 21.51 9.15 15.08
CA LYS A 163 22.54 8.13 15.35
C LYS A 163 22.34 6.82 14.58
N LEU A 164 21.12 6.57 14.10
CA LEU A 164 20.77 5.39 13.30
C LEU A 164 20.86 5.67 11.79
N HIS A 165 21.23 6.87 11.34
CA HIS A 165 21.40 7.16 9.91
C HIS A 165 22.68 6.49 9.38
N CYS A 166 22.52 5.31 8.80
CA CYS A 166 23.55 4.51 8.15
C CYS A 166 23.04 4.05 6.78
N THR A 167 23.93 3.72 5.84
CA THR A 167 23.61 3.22 4.49
C THR A 167 22.62 2.05 4.54
N ARG A 168 22.85 1.06 5.43
CA ARG A 168 21.91 -0.04 5.71
C ARG A 168 20.51 0.45 6.07
N ASN A 169 20.44 1.37 7.03
CA ASN A 169 19.16 1.86 7.53
C ASN A 169 18.44 2.74 6.50
N TYR A 170 19.16 3.43 5.60
CA TYR A 170 18.55 4.12 4.46
C TYR A 170 17.88 3.14 3.48
N ILE A 171 18.47 1.98 3.21
CA ILE A 171 17.82 0.94 2.38
C ILE A 171 16.54 0.44 3.08
N HIS A 172 16.61 0.15 4.39
CA HIS A 172 15.43 -0.26 5.17
C HIS A 172 14.33 0.81 5.19
N MET A 173 14.68 2.09 5.30
CA MET A 173 13.70 3.20 5.27
C MET A 173 12.99 3.29 3.92
N ASN A 174 13.71 3.13 2.81
CA ASN A 174 13.11 3.09 1.49
C ASN A 174 12.26 1.83 1.28
N LEU A 175 12.69 0.68 1.79
CA LEU A 175 11.89 -0.54 1.81
C LEU A 175 10.57 -0.33 2.58
N PHE A 176 10.63 0.28 3.78
CA PHE A 176 9.43 0.65 4.54
C PHE A 176 8.53 1.62 3.78
N ALA A 177 9.12 2.65 3.13
CA ALA A 177 8.38 3.58 2.30
C ALA A 177 7.66 2.85 1.13
N SER A 178 8.30 1.86 0.49
CA SER A 178 7.67 1.07 -0.56
C SER A 178 6.46 0.26 -0.04
N PHE A 179 6.55 -0.32 1.16
CA PHE A 179 5.41 -1.00 1.79
C PHE A 179 4.29 -0.04 2.19
N ILE A 180 4.63 1.17 2.64
CA ILE A 180 3.65 2.22 2.93
C ILE A 180 2.92 2.63 1.64
N VAL A 181 3.66 2.90 0.56
CA VAL A 181 3.07 3.24 -0.74
C VAL A 181 2.17 2.11 -1.23
N LYS A 182 2.62 0.84 -1.19
CA LYS A 182 1.79 -0.33 -1.54
C LYS A 182 0.51 -0.40 -0.69
N GLY A 183 0.64 -0.36 0.64
CA GLY A 183 -0.49 -0.48 1.56
C GLY A 183 -1.50 0.65 1.42
N VAL A 184 -1.04 1.91 1.35
CA VAL A 184 -1.91 3.08 1.13
C VAL A 184 -2.63 2.97 -0.21
N SER A 185 -1.92 2.60 -1.29
CA SER A 185 -2.54 2.49 -2.62
C SER A 185 -3.63 1.42 -2.67
N VAL A 186 -3.38 0.26 -2.04
CA VAL A 186 -4.35 -0.84 -1.97
C VAL A 186 -5.58 -0.45 -1.15
N LEU A 187 -5.41 0.27 -0.03
CA LEU A 187 -6.55 0.75 0.76
C LEU A 187 -7.32 1.86 0.06
N VAL A 188 -6.64 2.77 -0.65
CA VAL A 188 -7.26 3.83 -1.44
C VAL A 188 -8.10 3.23 -2.55
N ILE A 189 -7.55 2.29 -3.33
CA ILE A 189 -8.37 1.64 -4.35
C ILE A 189 -9.51 0.87 -3.69
N ASP A 190 -9.30 0.11 -2.61
CA ASP A 190 -10.39 -0.65 -1.97
C ASP A 190 -11.53 0.24 -1.47
N ALA A 191 -11.20 1.42 -0.93
CA ALA A 191 -12.15 2.44 -0.54
C ALA A 191 -12.91 3.00 -1.75
N LEU A 192 -12.19 3.39 -2.81
CA LEU A 192 -12.79 3.82 -4.08
C LEU A 192 -13.65 2.71 -4.70
N LEU A 193 -13.29 1.44 -4.49
CA LEU A 193 -14.08 0.36 -5.02
C LEU A 193 -15.36 0.22 -4.20
N LYS A 194 -15.25 0.11 -2.86
CA LYS A 194 -16.37 -0.06 -1.94
C LYS A 194 -17.46 1.00 -2.13
N THR A 195 -17.06 2.26 -2.28
CA THR A 195 -17.99 3.37 -2.46
C THR A 195 -18.87 3.11 -3.69
N HIS A 196 -18.36 2.59 -4.81
CA HIS A 196 -19.11 2.39 -6.08
C HIS A 196 -20.20 1.36 -6.13
N TYR A 197 -20.18 0.39 -5.22
CA TYR A 197 -21.19 -0.66 -5.22
C TYR A 197 -22.25 -0.44 -4.17
N SER A 198 -21.92 0.34 -3.14
CA SER A 198 -22.73 0.31 -1.92
C SER A 198 -23.96 1.21 -2.01
N ASP A 199 -24.04 2.12 -2.98
CA ASP A 199 -25.22 2.97 -3.17
C ASP A 199 -26.31 2.24 -3.96
N LYS A 200 -27.54 2.31 -3.43
CA LYS A 200 -28.74 1.79 -4.09
C LYS A 200 -28.87 2.44 -5.47
N ILE A 201 -29.05 1.60 -6.48
CA ILE A 201 -29.23 2.01 -7.88
C ILE A 201 -30.60 2.71 -8.01
N ASP A 202 -30.60 4.03 -7.88
CA ASP A 202 -31.69 4.89 -8.33
C ASP A 202 -31.37 5.42 -9.75
N ASP A 203 -32.39 5.51 -10.61
CA ASP A 203 -32.31 5.80 -12.07
C ASP A 203 -31.52 7.10 -12.41
N TYR A 204 -31.45 8.06 -11.46
CA TYR A 204 -30.71 9.32 -11.58
C TYR A 204 -29.20 9.19 -11.25
N ASN A 205 -28.84 8.29 -10.33
CA ASN A 205 -27.46 8.12 -9.87
C ASN A 205 -26.60 7.39 -10.90
N VAL A 206 -27.18 6.55 -11.77
CA VAL A 206 -26.45 5.79 -12.81
C VAL A 206 -25.73 6.70 -13.80
N ARG A 207 -26.31 7.86 -14.14
CA ARG A 207 -25.72 8.81 -15.11
C ARG A 207 -24.54 9.60 -14.53
N ILE A 208 -24.58 9.91 -13.23
CA ILE A 208 -23.49 10.54 -12.49
C ILE A 208 -22.37 9.53 -12.19
N TRP A 209 -22.74 8.27 -11.98
CA TRP A 209 -21.84 7.13 -11.77
C TRP A 209 -20.97 6.79 -13.00
N LEU A 210 -21.46 7.11 -14.20
CA LEU A 210 -20.74 7.01 -15.48
C LEU A 210 -19.89 8.25 -15.83
N SER A 211 -19.76 9.23 -14.93
CA SER A 211 -19.03 10.47 -15.22
C SER A 211 -17.52 10.22 -15.42
N ASP A 212 -16.96 10.83 -16.46
CA ASP A 212 -15.54 10.70 -16.83
C ASP A 212 -14.58 11.14 -15.72
N GLU A 213 -15.01 12.07 -14.85
CA GLU A 213 -14.21 12.61 -13.75
C GLU A 213 -13.97 11.57 -12.64
N ALA A 214 -15.02 10.85 -12.21
CA ALA A 214 -14.91 9.80 -11.21
C ALA A 214 -14.11 8.59 -11.75
N ALA A 215 -14.28 8.28 -13.04
CA ALA A 215 -13.50 7.26 -13.72
C ALA A 215 -12.01 7.62 -13.79
N ALA A 216 -11.66 8.88 -14.06
CA ALA A 216 -10.27 9.34 -14.09
C ALA A 216 -9.56 9.15 -12.73
N GLY A 217 -10.25 9.45 -11.63
CA GLY A 217 -9.73 9.22 -10.28
C GLY A 217 -9.42 7.74 -10.01
N CYS A 218 -10.33 6.83 -10.38
CA CYS A 218 -10.12 5.40 -10.22
C CYS A 218 -8.99 4.86 -11.11
N ARG A 219 -8.84 5.37 -12.35
CA ARG A 219 -7.72 5.04 -13.24
C ARG A 219 -6.39 5.46 -12.61
N ALA A 220 -6.29 6.70 -12.13
CA ALA A 220 -5.07 7.21 -11.49
C ALA A 220 -4.72 6.40 -10.23
N ALA A 221 -5.70 6.09 -9.39
CA ALA A 221 -5.50 5.25 -8.21
C ALA A 221 -5.03 3.83 -8.57
N THR A 222 -5.54 3.26 -9.67
CA THR A 222 -5.09 1.96 -10.16
C THR A 222 -3.64 2.00 -10.61
N VAL A 223 -3.24 3.03 -11.38
CA VAL A 223 -1.84 3.21 -11.81
C VAL A 223 -0.92 3.33 -10.61
N PHE A 224 -1.33 4.11 -9.60
CA PHE A 224 -0.58 4.28 -8.36
C PHE A 224 -0.46 2.97 -7.56
N MET A 225 -1.54 2.17 -7.50
CA MET A 225 -1.49 0.83 -6.90
C MET A 225 -0.51 -0.09 -7.63
N GLN A 226 -0.55 -0.15 -8.96
CA GLN A 226 0.37 -0.99 -9.73
C GLN A 226 1.83 -0.54 -9.53
N TYR A 227 2.08 0.77 -9.54
CA TYR A 227 3.39 1.31 -9.19
C TYR A 227 3.86 0.86 -7.80
N GLY A 228 3.01 1.02 -6.78
CA GLY A 228 3.34 0.64 -5.41
C GLY A 228 3.65 -0.85 -5.25
N ILE A 229 2.92 -1.71 -5.95
CA ILE A 229 3.18 -3.16 -5.95
C ILE A 229 4.54 -3.46 -6.60
N VAL A 230 4.79 -2.97 -7.82
CA VAL A 230 6.06 -3.25 -8.53
C VAL A 230 7.25 -2.64 -7.80
N ALA A 231 7.13 -1.40 -7.31
CA ALA A 231 8.17 -0.74 -6.52
C ALA A 231 8.49 -1.51 -5.23
N ASN A 232 7.49 -2.10 -4.56
CA ASN A 232 7.74 -2.94 -3.40
C ASN A 232 8.58 -4.18 -3.74
N TYR A 233 8.29 -4.87 -4.84
CA TYR A 233 9.12 -6.00 -5.29
C TYR A 233 10.54 -5.57 -5.73
N CYS A 234 10.67 -4.41 -6.38
CA CYS A 234 11.99 -3.85 -6.72
C CYS A 234 12.80 -3.50 -5.46
N TRP A 235 12.17 -2.94 -4.42
CA TRP A 235 12.85 -2.68 -3.14
C TRP A 235 13.20 -3.95 -2.37
N LEU A 236 12.36 -4.99 -2.41
CA LEU A 236 12.72 -6.31 -1.88
C LEU A 236 13.93 -6.89 -2.61
N LEU A 237 14.02 -6.71 -3.93
CA LEU A 237 15.18 -7.11 -4.73
C LEU A 237 16.43 -6.32 -4.36
N VAL A 238 16.33 -5.00 -4.20
CA VAL A 238 17.45 -4.15 -3.78
C VAL A 238 17.98 -4.57 -2.41
N GLU A 239 17.09 -4.82 -1.45
CA GLU A 239 17.45 -5.32 -0.12
C GLU A 239 18.17 -6.68 -0.21
N GLY A 240 17.66 -7.61 -1.04
CA GLY A 240 18.30 -8.90 -1.29
C GLY A 240 19.70 -8.79 -1.89
N ILE A 241 19.87 -7.97 -2.94
CA ILE A 241 21.15 -7.72 -3.59
C ILE A 241 22.13 -7.05 -2.62
N TYR A 242 21.67 -6.07 -1.84
CA TYR A 242 22.46 -5.40 -0.83
C TYR A 242 23.01 -6.39 0.21
N LEU A 243 22.13 -7.25 0.76
CA LEU A 243 22.53 -8.27 1.72
C LEU A 243 23.50 -9.30 1.13
N HIS A 244 23.30 -9.71 -0.12
CA HIS A 244 24.21 -10.60 -0.84
C HIS A 244 25.60 -9.98 -1.01
N ASN A 245 25.67 -8.74 -1.49
CA ASN A 245 26.92 -8.03 -1.74
C ASN A 245 27.70 -7.81 -0.43
N LEU A 246 26.99 -7.49 0.67
CA LEU A 246 27.60 -7.34 2.00
C LEU A 246 28.24 -8.65 2.49
N LEU A 247 27.59 -9.79 2.27
CA LEU A 247 28.06 -11.09 2.78
C LEU A 247 29.15 -11.74 1.91
N VAL A 248 29.11 -11.53 0.59
CA VAL A 248 30.00 -12.21 -0.36
C VAL A 248 31.16 -11.33 -0.78
N VAL A 249 30.89 -10.08 -1.17
CA VAL A 249 31.87 -9.32 -1.94
C VAL A 249 32.71 -8.38 -1.09
N ALA A 250 32.31 -8.09 0.16
CA ALA A 250 33.08 -7.50 1.28
C ALA A 250 34.00 -6.26 0.99
N VAL A 251 34.07 -5.73 -0.22
CA VAL A 251 35.17 -4.87 -0.71
C VAL A 251 34.67 -3.58 -1.41
N PHE A 252 33.36 -3.27 -1.42
CA PHE A 252 32.86 -2.17 -2.24
C PHE A 252 32.73 -0.82 -1.54
N SER A 253 33.14 0.23 -2.27
CA SER A 253 32.94 1.64 -1.96
C SER A 253 31.44 1.99 -1.88
N GLU A 254 30.93 2.17 -0.66
CA GLU A 254 29.49 2.27 -0.34
C GLU A 254 28.74 3.41 -1.05
N ARG A 255 29.42 4.48 -1.44
CA ARG A 255 28.77 5.74 -1.85
C ARG A 255 28.30 5.77 -3.31
N SER A 256 28.99 5.05 -4.22
CA SER A 256 28.65 5.05 -5.66
C SER A 256 27.50 4.09 -6.01
N TYR A 257 27.36 2.98 -5.27
CA TYR A 257 26.33 1.97 -5.53
C TYR A 257 24.95 2.34 -4.97
N PHE A 258 24.88 3.25 -3.99
CA PHE A 258 23.61 3.68 -3.41
C PHE A 258 22.67 4.33 -4.45
N THR A 259 23.21 5.17 -5.33
CA THR A 259 22.42 5.76 -6.44
C THR A 259 21.86 4.69 -7.37
N LEU A 260 22.66 3.66 -7.67
CA LEU A 260 22.20 2.53 -8.49
C LEU A 260 21.05 1.78 -7.82
N TYR A 261 21.15 1.49 -6.51
CA TYR A 261 20.07 0.88 -5.75
C TYR A 261 18.79 1.72 -5.76
N LEU A 262 18.91 3.04 -5.63
CA LEU A 262 17.77 3.95 -5.70
C LEU A 262 17.11 3.94 -7.09
N CYS A 263 17.91 3.93 -8.16
CA CYS A 263 17.42 3.82 -9.54
C CYS A 263 16.72 2.47 -9.80
N ILE A 264 17.24 1.36 -9.27
CA ILE A 264 16.60 0.05 -9.39
C ILE A 264 15.28 0.01 -8.60
N GLY A 265 15.27 0.54 -7.38
CA GLY A 265 14.10 0.52 -6.49
C GLY A 265 12.93 1.35 -7.00
N TRP A 266 13.17 2.61 -7.39
CA TRP A 266 12.11 3.54 -7.79
C TRP A 266 12.01 3.77 -9.31
N GLY A 267 13.11 3.65 -10.04
CA GLY A 267 13.15 3.91 -11.49
C GLY A 267 12.68 2.73 -12.35
N ALA A 268 13.13 1.51 -12.03
CA ALA A 268 12.73 0.32 -12.78
C ALA A 268 11.19 0.10 -12.83
N PRO A 269 10.42 0.30 -11.73
CA PRO A 269 8.96 0.21 -11.80
C PRO A 269 8.33 1.16 -12.83
N VAL A 270 8.84 2.39 -12.95
CA VAL A 270 8.33 3.39 -13.90
C VAL A 270 8.55 2.93 -15.35
N LEU A 271 9.70 2.30 -15.62
CA LEU A 271 10.05 1.79 -16.96
C LEU A 271 9.03 0.76 -17.48
N PHE A 272 8.51 -0.12 -16.62
CA PHE A 272 7.50 -1.12 -17.00
C PHE A 272 6.07 -0.58 -16.90
N LEU A 273 5.83 0.37 -16.00
CA LEU A 273 4.51 0.97 -15.80
C LEU A 273 4.08 1.83 -16.99
N ILE A 274 4.97 2.64 -17.56
CA ILE A 274 4.62 3.55 -18.67
C ILE A 274 4.08 2.77 -19.89
N PRO A 275 4.76 1.72 -20.41
CA PRO A 275 4.21 0.91 -21.49
C PRO A 275 2.85 0.28 -21.16
N TRP A 276 2.66 -0.21 -19.93
CA TRP A 276 1.38 -0.78 -19.50
C TRP A 276 0.26 0.27 -19.51
N VAL A 277 0.53 1.48 -19.00
CA VAL A 277 -0.43 2.59 -19.01
C VAL A 277 -0.81 2.99 -20.44
N VAL A 278 0.17 3.09 -21.34
CA VAL A 278 -0.07 3.43 -22.75
C VAL A 278 -0.95 2.38 -23.42
N VAL A 279 -0.64 1.09 -23.22
CA VAL A 279 -1.44 -0.01 -23.78
C VAL A 279 -2.86 -0.02 -23.20
N LYS A 280 -3.02 0.16 -21.88
CA LYS A 280 -4.33 0.25 -21.24
C LYS A 280 -5.15 1.44 -21.76
N PHE A 281 -4.51 2.59 -21.94
CA PHE A 281 -5.17 3.79 -22.45
C PHE A 281 -5.59 3.66 -23.93
N LEU A 282 -4.81 2.95 -24.77
CA LEU A 282 -5.13 2.81 -26.19
C LEU A 282 -6.15 1.69 -26.47
N TYR A 283 -6.08 0.58 -25.74
CA TYR A 283 -6.86 -0.62 -26.06
C TYR A 283 -7.98 -0.94 -25.06
N GLU A 284 -7.88 -0.48 -23.81
CA GLU A 284 -8.82 -0.85 -22.73
C GLU A 284 -9.25 0.37 -21.89
N ASN A 285 -9.58 1.50 -22.54
CA ASN A 285 -9.95 2.74 -21.87
C ASN A 285 -11.41 2.75 -21.36
N ILE A 286 -11.77 1.77 -20.55
CA ILE A 286 -13.13 1.59 -20.04
C ILE A 286 -13.11 1.78 -18.52
N GLN A 287 -13.88 2.76 -18.01
CA GLN A 287 -14.05 3.05 -16.58
C GLN A 287 -12.77 3.00 -15.73
N CYS A 288 -12.67 2.06 -14.78
CA CYS A 288 -11.52 1.89 -13.90
C CYS A 288 -10.66 0.71 -14.34
N TRP A 289 -9.34 0.91 -14.44
CA TRP A 289 -8.38 -0.08 -14.95
C TRP A 289 -8.06 -1.26 -14.02
N SER A 290 -8.96 -1.59 -13.09
CA SER A 290 -8.74 -2.67 -12.12
C SER A 290 -8.89 -4.07 -12.76
N THR A 291 -9.70 -4.19 -13.81
CA THR A 291 -9.91 -5.44 -14.55
C THR A 291 -8.91 -5.60 -15.71
N ASN A 292 -8.49 -6.85 -15.93
CA ASN A 292 -7.58 -7.21 -17.02
C ASN A 292 -8.29 -8.22 -17.93
N ASN A 293 -8.82 -7.73 -19.05
CA ASN A 293 -9.51 -8.58 -20.02
C ASN A 293 -8.49 -9.35 -20.87
N ASN A 294 -7.46 -8.65 -21.36
CA ASN A 294 -6.36 -9.26 -22.09
C ASN A 294 -5.19 -9.62 -21.16
N MET A 295 -4.98 -10.93 -20.95
CA MET A 295 -3.89 -11.45 -20.11
C MET A 295 -2.50 -10.98 -20.60
N GLY A 296 -2.32 -10.83 -21.92
CA GLY A 296 -1.06 -10.38 -22.53
C GLY A 296 -0.63 -8.98 -22.06
N PHE A 297 -1.57 -8.04 -21.90
CA PHE A 297 -1.24 -6.69 -21.41
C PHE A 297 -0.85 -6.72 -19.93
N TRP A 298 -1.48 -7.60 -19.15
CA TRP A 298 -1.16 -7.75 -17.73
C TRP A 298 0.26 -8.33 -17.50
N TRP A 299 0.75 -9.15 -18.43
CA TRP A 299 2.11 -9.71 -18.37
C TRP A 299 3.23 -8.66 -18.39
N ILE A 300 2.97 -7.46 -18.94
CA ILE A 300 3.94 -6.34 -18.95
C ILE A 300 4.38 -5.97 -17.52
N LEU A 301 3.43 -5.92 -16.58
CA LEU A 301 3.71 -5.65 -15.16
C LEU A 301 4.11 -6.90 -14.39
N ARG A 302 3.60 -8.06 -14.79
CA ARG A 302 3.84 -9.32 -14.08
C ARG A 302 5.25 -9.85 -14.30
N PHE A 303 5.81 -9.66 -15.49
CA PHE A 303 7.17 -10.07 -15.85
C PHE A 303 8.27 -9.54 -14.90
N PRO A 304 8.41 -8.23 -14.66
CA PRO A 304 9.46 -7.71 -13.77
C PRO A 304 9.29 -8.18 -12.33
N VAL A 305 8.05 -8.38 -11.87
CA VAL A 305 7.75 -8.93 -10.54
C VAL A 305 8.24 -10.37 -10.43
N PHE A 306 7.91 -11.24 -11.40
CA PHE A 306 8.39 -12.62 -11.40
C PHE A 306 9.93 -12.69 -11.50
N LEU A 307 10.55 -11.85 -12.32
CA LEU A 307 12.00 -11.80 -12.44
C LEU A 307 12.65 -11.39 -11.10
N ALA A 308 12.12 -10.38 -10.42
CA ALA A 308 12.61 -9.94 -9.11
C ALA A 308 12.48 -11.04 -8.04
N ILE A 309 11.34 -11.73 -7.99
CA ILE A 309 11.10 -12.85 -7.07
C ILE A 309 12.09 -13.99 -7.35
N LEU A 310 12.31 -14.34 -8.62
CA LEU A 310 13.23 -15.41 -9.03
C LEU A 310 14.68 -15.09 -8.61
N ILE A 311 15.15 -13.86 -8.87
CA ILE A 311 16.49 -13.43 -8.46
C ILE A 311 16.63 -13.46 -6.93
N ASN A 312 15.62 -12.96 -6.19
CA ASN A 312 15.61 -13.00 -4.73
C ASN A 312 15.66 -14.42 -4.17
N PHE A 313 15.01 -15.38 -4.82
CA PHE A 313 15.08 -16.78 -4.42
C PHE A 313 16.47 -17.39 -4.61
N PHE A 314 17.15 -17.10 -5.71
CA PHE A 314 18.54 -17.52 -5.89
C PHE A 314 19.46 -16.88 -4.84
N ILE A 315 19.29 -15.58 -4.58
CA ILE A 315 20.03 -14.87 -3.52
C ILE A 315 19.79 -15.53 -2.17
N PHE A 316 18.54 -15.86 -1.84
CA PHE A 316 18.20 -16.54 -0.60
C PHE A 316 18.91 -17.87 -0.44
N ILE A 317 18.89 -18.73 -1.46
CA ILE A 317 19.60 -20.02 -1.43
C ILE A 317 21.08 -19.80 -1.13
N ARG A 318 21.71 -18.82 -1.81
CA ARG A 318 23.12 -18.48 -1.57
C ARG A 318 23.38 -17.97 -0.15
N ILE A 319 22.52 -17.09 0.37
CA ILE A 319 22.65 -16.58 1.75
C ILE A 319 22.52 -17.73 2.76
N ILE A 320 21.56 -18.63 2.58
CA ILE A 320 21.40 -19.80 3.44
C ILE A 320 22.64 -20.71 3.37
N GLN A 321 23.19 -20.97 2.17
CA GLN A 321 24.43 -21.73 2.02
C GLN A 321 25.61 -21.11 2.78
N ILE A 322 25.77 -19.79 2.69
CA ILE A 322 26.83 -19.05 3.40
C ILE A 322 26.59 -19.10 4.92
N LEU A 323 25.36 -18.86 5.36
CA LEU A 323 24.99 -18.86 6.78
C LEU A 323 25.22 -20.25 7.41
N VAL A 324 24.82 -21.32 6.73
CA VAL A 324 25.08 -22.70 7.16
C VAL A 324 26.57 -22.98 7.24
N SER A 325 27.35 -22.51 6.27
CA SER A 325 28.81 -22.69 6.25
C SER A 325 29.47 -21.97 7.44
N LYS A 326 29.06 -20.72 7.73
CA LYS A 326 29.56 -19.96 8.89
C LYS A 326 29.15 -20.57 10.24
N LEU A 327 27.89 -21.02 10.36
CA LEU A 327 27.40 -21.69 11.57
C LEU A 327 28.11 -23.02 11.84
N ARG A 328 28.46 -23.78 10.78
CA ARG A 328 29.23 -25.02 10.89
C ARG A 328 30.67 -24.75 11.33
N ALA A 329 31.32 -23.71 10.80
CA ALA A 329 32.70 -23.36 11.14
C ALA A 329 32.86 -22.93 12.61
N HIS A 330 31.85 -22.30 13.22
CA HIS A 330 31.87 -21.86 14.63
C HIS A 330 31.56 -23.00 15.64
N GLN A 331 31.52 -24.27 15.20
CA GLN A 331 31.42 -25.47 16.05
C GLN A 331 30.32 -25.41 17.14
N MET A 332 29.12 -24.91 16.78
CA MET A 332 27.98 -24.87 17.72
C MET A 332 27.28 -26.23 17.90
N ARG A 333 26.75 -26.47 19.11
CA ARG A 333 25.98 -27.68 19.49
C ARG A 333 24.83 -27.97 18.51
N TYR A 334 24.57 -29.25 18.23
CA TYR A 334 23.65 -29.69 17.17
C TYR A 334 22.22 -29.11 17.28
N THR A 335 21.67 -29.03 18.49
CA THR A 335 20.34 -28.46 18.75
C THR A 335 20.31 -26.93 18.54
N ASP A 336 21.41 -26.26 18.88
CA ASP A 336 21.54 -24.81 18.86
C ASP A 336 21.72 -24.26 17.44
N TYR A 337 22.45 -24.97 16.56
CA TYR A 337 22.57 -24.53 15.17
C TYR A 337 21.25 -24.70 14.42
N LYS A 338 20.48 -25.79 14.64
CA LYS A 338 19.18 -25.98 13.98
C LYS A 338 18.19 -24.89 14.35
N PHE A 339 18.13 -24.54 15.65
CA PHE A 339 17.24 -23.50 16.13
C PHE A 339 17.64 -22.10 15.62
N ARG A 340 18.94 -21.76 15.65
CA ARG A 340 19.43 -20.48 15.10
C ARG A 340 19.25 -20.39 13.59
N LEU A 341 19.49 -21.48 12.86
CA LEU A 341 19.26 -21.56 11.41
C LEU A 341 17.77 -21.40 11.11
N ALA A 342 16.89 -22.16 11.77
CA ALA A 342 15.45 -22.03 11.60
C ALA A 342 14.95 -20.62 11.90
N LYS A 343 15.44 -19.98 12.98
CA LYS A 343 15.11 -18.59 13.30
C LYS A 343 15.55 -17.61 12.22
N SER A 344 16.78 -17.75 11.71
CA SER A 344 17.30 -16.89 10.64
C SER A 344 16.54 -17.10 9.32
N THR A 345 16.27 -18.35 8.94
CA THR A 345 15.55 -18.72 7.72
C THR A 345 14.09 -18.28 7.78
N LEU A 346 13.39 -18.52 8.90
CA LEU A 346 12.00 -18.09 9.11
C LEU A 346 11.86 -16.56 9.12
N THR A 347 12.89 -15.85 9.56
CA THR A 347 12.98 -14.39 9.50
C THR A 347 13.21 -13.90 8.06
N LEU A 348 14.03 -14.61 7.28
CA LEU A 348 14.44 -14.22 5.94
C LEU A 348 13.37 -14.52 4.86
N ILE A 349 12.50 -15.52 5.07
CA ILE A 349 11.43 -15.92 4.13
C ILE A 349 10.39 -14.80 3.90
N PRO A 350 9.78 -14.19 4.93
CA PRO A 350 8.88 -13.04 4.76
C PRO A 350 9.61 -11.80 4.22
N LEU A 351 10.89 -11.68 4.55
CA LEU A 351 11.71 -10.51 4.29
C LEU A 351 12.16 -10.40 2.83
N LEU A 352 12.40 -11.53 2.16
CA LEU A 352 12.72 -11.57 0.72
C LEU A 352 11.51 -11.88 -0.17
N GLY A 353 10.31 -12.03 0.42
CA GLY A 353 9.08 -12.31 -0.34
C GLY A 353 9.03 -13.70 -0.96
N ILE A 354 9.73 -14.69 -0.40
CA ILE A 354 9.90 -16.02 -1.01
C ILE A 354 8.62 -16.86 -0.95
N HIS A 355 7.72 -16.55 -0.02
CA HIS A 355 6.42 -17.20 0.08
C HIS A 355 5.64 -17.12 -1.24
N GLU A 356 5.82 -16.05 -2.01
CA GLU A 356 5.21 -15.85 -3.33
C GLU A 356 5.70 -16.88 -4.36
N ILE A 357 6.92 -17.41 -4.24
CA ILE A 357 7.45 -18.38 -5.22
C ILE A 357 6.74 -19.74 -5.12
N VAL A 358 6.33 -20.13 -3.91
CA VAL A 358 5.62 -21.40 -3.68
C VAL A 358 4.29 -21.39 -4.44
N PHE A 359 3.66 -20.23 -4.53
CA PHE A 359 2.40 -20.04 -5.25
C PHE A 359 2.58 -19.55 -6.69
N ALA A 360 3.74 -19.00 -7.06
CA ALA A 360 4.06 -18.56 -8.41
C ALA A 360 4.04 -19.70 -9.45
N PHE A 361 4.50 -20.89 -9.06
CA PHE A 361 4.48 -22.08 -9.93
C PHE A 361 3.08 -22.69 -10.09
N ILE A 362 2.15 -22.34 -9.20
CA ILE A 362 0.74 -22.68 -9.33
C ILE A 362 0.09 -21.56 -10.18
N THR A 363 0.28 -21.63 -11.49
CA THR A 363 -0.28 -20.66 -12.44
C THR A 363 -1.81 -20.61 -12.35
N ASP A 364 -2.39 -19.41 -12.40
CA ASP A 364 -3.85 -19.17 -12.36
C ASP A 364 -4.62 -19.94 -13.45
N GLU A 365 -3.95 -20.37 -14.53
CA GLU A 365 -4.58 -21.15 -15.61
C GLU A 365 -4.85 -22.62 -15.25
N HIS A 366 -4.09 -23.19 -14.31
CA HIS A 366 -4.24 -24.59 -13.87
C HIS A 366 -5.00 -24.73 -12.55
N ALA A 367 -5.16 -23.63 -11.79
CA ALA A 367 -5.85 -23.62 -10.52
C ALA A 367 -7.37 -23.39 -10.72
N GLN A 368 -8.12 -24.44 -11.01
CA GLN A 368 -9.59 -24.39 -10.99
C GLN A 368 -10.14 -24.70 -9.59
N GLY A 369 -11.18 -23.96 -9.17
CA GLY A 369 -11.91 -24.22 -7.93
C GLY A 369 -11.14 -23.93 -6.64
N THR A 370 -11.18 -24.88 -5.69
CA THR A 370 -10.67 -24.75 -4.30
C THR A 370 -9.20 -24.31 -4.21
N LEU A 371 -8.35 -24.79 -5.11
CA LEU A 371 -6.91 -24.46 -5.11
C LEU A 371 -6.66 -22.97 -5.31
N ARG A 372 -7.45 -22.31 -6.18
CA ARG A 372 -7.37 -20.86 -6.41
C ARG A 372 -7.75 -20.07 -5.17
N TYR A 373 -8.77 -20.50 -4.43
CA TYR A 373 -9.17 -19.84 -3.18
C TYR A 373 -8.09 -19.95 -2.11
N VAL A 374 -7.52 -21.14 -1.94
CA VAL A 374 -6.44 -21.38 -0.96
C VAL A 374 -5.22 -20.54 -1.31
N LYS A 375 -4.82 -20.54 -2.59
CA LYS A 375 -3.72 -19.69 -3.08
C LYS A 375 -3.98 -18.21 -2.81
N LEU A 376 -5.13 -17.68 -3.24
CA LEU A 376 -5.49 -16.28 -3.01
C LEU A 376 -5.50 -15.92 -1.53
N PHE A 377 -6.00 -16.80 -0.67
CA PHE A 377 -6.02 -16.58 0.78
C PHE A 377 -4.59 -16.45 1.33
N PHE A 378 -3.70 -17.39 1.03
CA PHE A 378 -2.32 -17.35 1.52
C PHE A 378 -1.54 -16.17 0.95
N ASP A 379 -1.64 -15.91 -0.35
CA ASP A 379 -0.99 -14.78 -1.02
C ASP A 379 -1.44 -13.45 -0.36
N LEU A 380 -2.76 -13.21 -0.24
CA LEU A 380 -3.29 -11.98 0.34
C LEU A 380 -2.96 -11.85 1.83
N PHE A 381 -3.09 -12.93 2.60
CA PHE A 381 -2.77 -12.93 4.03
C PHE A 381 -1.31 -12.57 4.26
N LEU A 382 -0.38 -13.34 3.68
CA LEU A 382 1.05 -13.12 3.89
C LEU A 382 1.49 -11.75 3.36
N SER A 383 1.01 -11.33 2.18
CA SER A 383 1.35 -10.04 1.58
C SER A 383 0.85 -8.84 2.42
N SER A 384 -0.33 -8.96 3.06
CA SER A 384 -0.90 -7.90 3.89
C SER A 384 -0.16 -7.71 5.23
N PHE A 385 0.30 -8.79 5.85
CA PHE A 385 1.06 -8.76 7.12
C PHE A 385 2.58 -8.65 6.91
N GLN A 386 3.08 -8.77 5.68
CA GLN A 386 4.50 -8.75 5.38
C GLN A 386 5.18 -7.47 5.90
N GLY A 387 4.59 -6.30 5.66
CA GLY A 387 5.17 -5.03 6.12
C GLY A 387 5.28 -4.93 7.65
N MET A 388 4.30 -5.46 8.39
CA MET A 388 4.36 -5.57 9.86
C MET A 388 5.53 -6.44 10.30
N LEU A 389 5.70 -7.62 9.68
CA LEU A 389 6.81 -8.52 9.99
C LEU A 389 8.17 -7.85 9.73
N VAL A 390 8.32 -7.18 8.58
CA VAL A 390 9.56 -6.46 8.24
C VAL A 390 9.82 -5.33 9.24
N ALA A 391 8.81 -4.56 9.65
CA ALA A 391 8.95 -3.50 10.66
C ALA A 391 9.39 -4.05 12.03
N ILE A 392 8.81 -5.17 12.46
CA ILE A 392 9.18 -5.85 13.72
C ILE A 392 10.64 -6.29 13.67
N LEU A 393 11.05 -6.94 12.58
CA LEU A 393 12.38 -7.54 12.46
C LEU A 393 13.49 -6.50 12.32
N TYR A 394 13.30 -5.48 11.47
CA TYR A 394 14.35 -4.49 11.18
C TYR A 394 14.37 -3.29 12.13
N CYS A 395 13.24 -2.95 12.75
CA CYS A 395 13.16 -1.82 13.67
C CYS A 395 12.98 -2.28 15.13
N PHE A 396 11.88 -2.94 15.47
CA PHE A 396 11.50 -3.13 16.89
C PHE A 396 12.34 -4.19 17.63
N VAL A 397 12.77 -5.25 16.95
CA VAL A 397 13.62 -6.32 17.51
C VAL A 397 15.11 -6.02 17.35
N ASN A 398 15.47 -4.97 16.61
CA ASN A 398 16.86 -4.61 16.37
C ASN A 398 17.50 -4.07 17.66
N LYS A 399 18.54 -4.76 18.15
CA LYS A 399 19.23 -4.43 19.41
C LYS A 399 19.86 -3.04 19.41
N GLU A 400 20.35 -2.56 18.27
CA GLU A 400 20.90 -1.20 18.15
C GLU A 400 19.80 -0.16 18.39
N VAL A 401 18.62 -0.36 17.80
CA VAL A 401 17.45 0.52 17.96
C VAL A 401 16.94 0.47 19.39
N GLN A 402 16.83 -0.73 19.98
CA GLN A 402 16.41 -0.91 21.37
C GLN A 402 17.36 -0.20 22.35
N ALA A 403 18.68 -0.29 22.13
CA ALA A 403 19.66 0.38 22.96
C ALA A 403 19.53 1.91 22.87
N GLU A 404 19.34 2.48 21.67
CA GLU A 404 19.14 3.92 21.51
C GLU A 404 17.81 4.41 22.09
N LEU A 405 16.73 3.64 21.93
CA LEU A 405 15.44 3.91 22.58
C LEU A 405 15.57 3.90 24.10
N LEU A 406 16.23 2.90 24.67
CA LEU A 406 16.45 2.79 26.11
C LEU A 406 17.29 3.97 26.64
N LYS A 407 18.38 4.33 25.96
CA LYS A 407 19.19 5.51 26.31
C LYS A 407 18.40 6.81 26.27
N ARG A 408 17.48 6.96 25.31
CA ARG A 408 16.63 8.16 25.22
C ARG A 408 15.58 8.17 26.33
N TRP A 409 14.98 7.02 26.62
CA TRP A 409 14.01 6.86 27.70
C TRP A 409 14.64 7.15 29.07
N GLN A 410 15.83 6.62 29.35
CA GLN A 410 16.57 6.90 30.58
C GLN A 410 16.90 8.39 30.74
N ARG A 411 17.36 9.06 29.68
CA ARG A 411 17.62 10.52 29.71
C ARG A 411 16.34 11.33 29.92
N TRP A 412 15.23 10.92 29.31
CA TRP A 412 13.94 11.60 29.50
C TRP A 412 13.40 11.40 30.91
N LYS A 413 13.52 10.19 31.46
CA LYS A 413 13.14 9.88 32.84
C LYS A 413 13.96 10.71 33.83
N LEU A 414 15.28 10.72 33.71
CA LEU A 414 16.15 11.53 34.56
C LEU A 414 15.82 13.03 34.48
N GLY A 415 15.52 13.55 33.28
CA GLY A 415 15.10 14.94 33.11
C GLY A 415 13.74 15.25 33.74
N LYS A 416 12.82 14.28 33.78
CA LYS A 416 11.54 14.40 34.49
C LYS A 416 11.73 14.40 36.00
N ASP A 417 12.54 13.47 36.51
CA ASP A 417 12.83 13.34 37.94
C ASP A 417 13.48 14.64 38.47
N LEU A 418 14.44 15.20 37.73
CA LEU A 418 15.06 16.50 38.05
C LEU A 418 14.07 17.68 37.99
N ALA A 419 13.13 17.67 37.03
CA ALA A 419 12.11 18.72 36.92
C ALA A 419 11.07 18.65 38.04
N GLU A 420 10.77 17.46 38.55
CA GLU A 420 9.92 17.26 39.73
C GLU A 420 10.64 17.69 41.01
N GLU A 421 11.91 17.33 41.18
CA GLU A 421 12.73 17.78 42.33
C GLU A 421 12.83 19.31 42.40
N TYR A 422 13.12 19.98 41.27
CA TYR A 422 13.17 21.44 41.21
C TYR A 422 11.84 22.11 41.59
N ARG A 423 10.69 21.51 41.20
CA ARG A 423 9.36 22.00 41.61
C ARG A 423 9.15 21.86 43.11
N HIS A 424 9.54 20.74 43.71
CA HIS A 424 9.37 20.51 45.15
C HIS A 424 10.23 21.45 46.00
N THR A 425 11.47 21.76 45.59
CA THR A 425 12.35 22.70 46.29
C THR A 425 11.82 24.13 46.23
N TYR A 426 11.22 24.57 45.12
CA TYR A 426 10.66 25.92 44.99
C TYR A 426 9.30 26.11 45.68
N SER A 427 8.50 25.06 45.83
CA SER A 427 7.24 25.12 46.59
C SER A 427 7.42 25.09 48.12
N HIS A 428 8.63 24.79 48.62
CA HIS A 428 8.97 24.74 50.05
C HIS A 428 9.96 25.85 50.48
N ALA A 429 9.96 27.02 49.82
CA ALA A 429 10.60 28.19 50.41
C ALA A 429 9.86 28.59 51.70
N PRO A 430 10.51 28.56 52.89
CA PRO A 430 9.86 29.00 54.11
C PRO A 430 9.66 30.51 54.04
N SER A 431 8.47 30.97 54.43
CA SER A 431 8.22 32.37 54.77
C SER A 431 9.11 32.75 55.97
N ALA A 432 10.33 33.21 55.68
CA ALA A 432 11.23 33.77 56.66
C ALA A 432 10.79 35.20 56.97
N ARG A 433 9.94 35.25 57.99
CA ARG A 433 9.58 36.34 58.90
C ARG A 433 10.54 37.55 58.88
N ASN A 434 9.95 38.73 58.70
CA ASN A 434 10.49 40.05 58.99
C ASN A 434 11.32 40.09 60.29
N GLY A 435 12.53 40.65 60.22
CA GLY A 435 13.34 41.02 61.37
C GLY A 435 14.60 41.78 60.94
N ALA A 436 14.61 43.09 61.15
CA ALA A 436 15.65 44.03 60.75
C ALA A 436 16.99 43.86 61.49
N GLY A 437 18.08 44.30 60.85
CA GLY A 437 19.39 44.52 61.49
C GLY A 437 20.54 44.42 60.48
N GLY A 438 21.11 45.56 60.11
CA GLY A 438 21.96 45.71 58.92
C GLY A 438 23.45 45.43 59.09
N ALA A 439 24.12 45.33 57.94
CA ALA A 439 25.48 45.79 57.64
C ALA A 439 25.77 45.35 56.19
N GLY A 440 25.79 46.31 55.27
CA GLY A 440 26.14 46.04 53.87
C GLY A 440 27.63 46.08 53.68
N GLU A 441 28.19 45.08 53.00
CA GLU A 441 29.37 45.30 52.17
C GLU A 441 29.32 44.51 50.87
N LYS A 442 29.85 45.17 49.84
CA LYS A 442 29.61 45.01 48.40
C LYS A 442 30.24 43.74 47.82
N HIS A 443 29.65 43.21 46.75
CA HIS A 443 30.33 43.10 45.45
C HIS A 443 29.30 43.07 44.31
N GLN A 444 29.46 44.01 43.37
CA GLN A 444 28.60 44.26 42.22
C GLN A 444 29.49 44.26 40.98
N LEU A 445 29.19 43.41 40.01
CA LEU A 445 29.69 43.46 38.62
C LEU A 445 28.47 43.09 37.74
N VAL A 446 27.57 44.04 37.47
CA VAL A 446 27.51 44.89 36.28
C VAL A 446 27.57 44.09 34.97
N GLY A 447 26.39 43.87 34.39
CA GLY A 447 26.23 43.68 32.95
C GLY A 447 25.90 45.01 32.26
N GLY A 448 26.07 45.06 30.94
CA GLY A 448 25.42 46.07 30.08
C GLY A 448 26.30 46.69 29.01
N CYS A 449 26.00 46.37 27.75
CA CYS A 449 26.50 46.96 26.52
C CYS A 449 26.18 48.46 26.36
N ALA A 450 26.94 49.15 25.50
CA ALA A 450 26.51 50.37 24.83
C ALA A 450 26.99 50.41 23.36
N ASN A 451 26.06 50.79 22.48
CA ASN A 451 26.19 50.96 21.02
C ASN A 451 26.75 52.35 20.64
N GLY A 452 27.36 52.45 19.44
CA GLY A 452 27.07 53.57 18.51
C GLY A 452 28.25 54.26 17.78
N LEU A 453 28.34 54.01 16.46
CA LEU A 453 28.68 54.89 15.31
C LEU A 453 29.89 55.87 15.41
N GLY A 454 30.81 56.02 14.45
CA GLY A 454 30.98 55.52 13.07
C GLY A 454 32.15 56.26 12.35
N ARG A 455 32.35 55.93 11.06
CA ARG A 455 33.21 56.53 10.00
C ARG A 455 34.69 56.05 9.85
N GLY A 456 34.95 55.39 8.71
CA GLY A 456 36.29 55.18 8.11
C GLY A 456 36.76 56.39 7.27
N PRO A 457 37.94 56.33 6.59
CA PRO A 457 38.07 55.51 5.37
C PRO A 457 39.46 54.88 5.04
N ALA A 458 39.40 53.76 4.29
CA ALA A 458 40.23 53.29 3.15
C ALA A 458 41.79 53.04 3.22
N PRO A 459 42.36 52.18 2.33
CA PRO A 459 43.59 51.41 2.59
C PRO A 459 44.74 51.44 1.50
N ARG A 460 45.91 50.85 1.87
CA ARG A 460 47.06 50.30 1.06
C ARG A 460 47.99 51.32 0.33
N PRO A 461 49.25 50.99 -0.10
CA PRO A 461 49.83 49.68 -0.52
C PRO A 461 51.29 49.35 -0.05
N GLY A 462 51.74 48.09 -0.13
CA GLY A 462 52.77 47.68 -1.12
C GLY A 462 53.86 46.73 -0.56
N PRO A 463 54.67 46.05 -1.41
CA PRO A 463 55.09 44.63 -1.27
C PRO A 463 56.63 44.39 -1.22
N HIS A 464 57.14 43.16 -0.98
CA HIS A 464 58.42 42.56 -1.47
C HIS A 464 58.55 41.10 -0.92
N TYR A 465 58.54 40.03 -1.74
CA TYR A 465 59.61 39.36 -2.56
C TYR A 465 60.60 38.44 -1.80
N LEU A 466 60.86 37.26 -2.42
CA LEU A 466 61.82 36.14 -2.17
C LEU A 466 61.14 34.85 -1.69
N GLU A 467 60.81 33.85 -2.54
CA GLU A 467 61.63 33.02 -3.44
C GLU A 467 62.68 32.17 -2.68
N ARG A 468 62.43 30.85 -2.51
CA ARG A 468 63.28 29.76 -3.05
C ARG A 468 62.71 28.35 -2.77
N SER A 469 62.85 27.53 -3.80
CA SER A 469 62.59 26.11 -3.96
C SER A 469 63.47 25.15 -3.13
N GLY A 470 62.92 23.97 -2.82
CA GLY A 470 63.50 22.70 -3.26
C GLY A 470 64.34 21.85 -2.26
N HIS A 471 63.95 20.57 -2.20
CA HIS A 471 64.70 19.35 -1.82
C HIS A 471 64.86 18.93 -0.35
N SER A 472 64.10 17.88 -0.01
CA SER A 472 64.51 16.55 0.51
C SER A 472 65.83 16.45 1.30
N VAL A 473 65.75 15.92 2.53
CA VAL A 473 66.41 14.69 2.99
C VAL A 473 65.87 14.33 4.39
N ALA A 474 65.74 13.03 4.63
CA ALA A 474 65.29 12.41 5.86
C ALA A 474 66.31 12.55 6.99
N GLU A 475 65.85 12.70 8.24
CA GLU A 475 66.51 12.09 9.39
C GLU A 475 65.59 11.99 10.60
N HIS A 476 65.75 10.85 11.29
CA HIS A 476 65.10 10.43 12.53
C HIS A 476 65.30 11.43 13.68
N LEU A 477 64.29 11.57 14.55
CA LEU A 477 64.48 11.69 16.00
C LEU A 477 63.17 11.36 16.75
N ALA A 478 63.29 10.39 17.66
CA ALA A 478 62.26 9.93 18.57
C ALA A 478 62.11 10.87 19.78
N LEU A 479 60.89 11.04 20.30
CA LEU A 479 60.54 11.07 21.74
C LEU A 479 59.09 11.56 21.94
N GLY A 480 58.34 10.86 22.80
CA GLY A 480 57.23 11.48 23.54
C GLY A 480 55.94 10.67 23.65
N ASP A 481 55.92 9.74 24.62
CA ASP A 481 54.78 8.98 25.12
C ASP A 481 53.49 9.78 25.38
N ARG A 482 52.34 9.16 25.08
CA ARG A 482 51.37 8.70 26.12
C ARG A 482 50.16 7.99 25.50
N HIS A 483 50.14 6.66 25.64
CA HIS A 483 48.93 5.83 25.63
C HIS A 483 48.53 5.56 27.08
N HIS A 484 47.24 5.74 27.43
CA HIS A 484 46.64 5.13 28.61
C HIS A 484 45.48 4.23 28.16
N CYS A 485 45.70 2.92 28.24
CA CYS A 485 44.68 1.89 28.25
C CYS A 485 44.16 1.71 29.68
N TYR A 486 42.85 1.51 29.83
CA TYR A 486 42.21 1.14 31.09
C TYR A 486 42.05 -0.38 31.15
N GLU A 487 42.53 -0.96 32.26
CA GLU A 487 42.50 -2.38 32.61
C GLU A 487 41.42 -2.61 33.68
N PHE A 488 40.67 -3.72 33.59
CA PHE A 488 39.65 -4.15 34.55
C PHE A 488 40.26 -5.15 35.55
N PRO A 489 39.91 -5.13 36.85
CA PRO A 489 40.42 -6.12 37.81
C PRO A 489 39.55 -7.39 37.86
N GLU A 490 40.20 -8.55 37.78
CA GLU A 490 39.69 -9.86 38.22
C GLU A 490 39.81 -9.99 39.75
N SER A 491 38.79 -10.56 40.39
CA SER A 491 38.88 -11.07 41.76
C SER A 491 38.82 -12.60 41.75
N THR A 492 39.86 -13.20 42.29
CA THR A 492 40.13 -14.62 42.46
C THR A 492 39.14 -15.35 43.38
N ALA A 493 39.00 -16.63 43.08
CA ALA A 493 38.28 -17.64 43.84
C ALA A 493 39.01 -18.05 45.14
N GLU A 494 38.24 -18.47 46.14
CA GLU A 494 38.69 -19.42 47.17
C GLU A 494 37.65 -20.55 47.34
N SER A 495 38.18 -21.75 47.36
CA SER A 495 37.59 -23.06 47.62
C SER A 495 37.16 -23.22 49.09
N HIS A 496 36.16 -24.06 49.37
CA HIS A 496 36.24 -25.19 50.33
C HIS A 496 34.88 -25.92 50.45
N LEU A 497 34.96 -27.25 50.34
CA LEU A 497 33.99 -28.32 50.65
C LEU A 497 32.72 -28.47 49.81
#